data_AF-A0A7S4LBR3-F1
#
_entry.id   AF-A0A7S4LBR3-F1
#
_cell.length_a   1.000
_cell.length_b   1.000
_cell.length_c   1.000
_cell.angle_alpha   90.00
_cell.angle_beta   90.00
_cell.angle_gamma   90.00
#
_symmetry.space_group_name_H-M   'P 1'
#
loop_
_entity.id
_entity.type
_entity.pdbx_description
1 polymer ?
#
loop_
_entity_poly.entity_id
_entity_poly.type
_entity_poly.pdbx_seq_one_letter_code
_entity_poly.pdbx_strand_id
1 'polypeptide(L)'
;IFFSVMEAGQEDCQQCLQDFANVCRKSTPDKFDCVTFRDSFHRVCCEFAAGSLTLENVTAAWDKEQIQKLPLARVVVVDTLWACGTQFTDEEKKTFAPLVKYLGENGISTDLMQERLDLEMLTASAIVDTRFSKAFNKYSTQKQYSQCKFNLFREANEGYSKLLLELVEVHTTRKFKTSPDVDLIIRKIQ
;
A
#
# COMPACT_ATOMS: atom_id res chain seq x y z
N ILE A 1 12.53 19.16 -0.33
CA ILE A 1 13.20 19.58 -1.58
C ILE A 1 12.20 19.31 -2.69
N PHE A 2 11.32 20.28 -2.92
CA PHE A 2 10.35 20.28 -4.00
C PHE A 2 11.10 20.69 -5.26
N PHE A 3 11.26 19.77 -6.22
CA PHE A 3 11.80 20.14 -7.53
C PHE A 3 10.65 20.61 -8.40
N SER A 4 10.70 21.88 -8.79
CA SER A 4 9.82 22.50 -9.76
C SER A 4 9.85 21.71 -11.07
N VAL A 5 8.68 21.32 -11.55
CA VAL A 5 8.48 20.86 -12.93
C VAL A 5 8.75 22.07 -13.82
N MET A 6 9.95 22.13 -14.39
CA MET A 6 10.27 23.02 -15.51
C MET A 6 9.56 22.48 -16.75
N GLU A 7 8.90 23.38 -17.49
CA GLU A 7 8.36 23.11 -18.83
C GLU A 7 9.49 22.57 -19.72
N ALA A 8 9.47 21.27 -19.99
CA ALA A 8 10.42 20.61 -20.88
C ALA A 8 10.02 20.87 -22.34
N GLY A 9 10.96 21.30 -23.17
CA GLY A 9 10.74 21.44 -24.60
C GLY A 9 10.59 20.07 -25.28
N GLN A 10 9.93 20.02 -26.43
CA GLN A 10 9.76 18.77 -27.21
C GLN A 10 11.08 18.05 -27.54
N GLU A 11 12.20 18.76 -27.64
CA GLU A 11 13.54 18.20 -27.86
C GLU A 11 14.08 17.44 -26.63
N ASP A 12 13.72 17.85 -25.41
CA ASP A 12 14.15 17.17 -24.17
C ASP A 12 13.49 15.79 -24.00
N CYS A 13 12.28 15.63 -24.56
CA CYS A 13 11.48 14.40 -24.43
C CYS A 13 12.07 13.23 -25.22
N GLN A 14 12.51 13.48 -26.46
CA GLN A 14 13.17 12.44 -27.27
C GLN A 14 14.54 12.07 -26.71
N GLN A 15 15.28 13.05 -26.19
CA GLN A 15 16.58 12.80 -25.57
C GLN A 15 16.43 11.91 -24.33
N CYS A 16 15.43 12.17 -23.48
CA CYS A 16 15.13 11.37 -22.29
C CYS A 16 14.89 9.89 -22.62
N LEU A 17 14.09 9.60 -23.66
CA LEU A 17 13.84 8.23 -24.11
C LEU A 17 15.09 7.54 -24.65
N GLN A 18 15.90 8.27 -25.44
CA GLN A 18 17.15 7.74 -25.96
C GLN A 18 18.15 7.44 -24.83
N ASP A 19 18.24 8.32 -23.84
CA ASP A 19 19.10 8.13 -22.67
C ASP A 19 18.69 6.88 -21.90
N PHE A 20 17.39 6.72 -21.61
CA PHE A 20 16.88 5.53 -20.94
C PHE A 20 17.13 4.24 -21.75
N ALA A 21 16.86 4.25 -23.06
CA ALA A 21 17.11 3.09 -23.93
C ALA A 21 18.61 2.73 -23.97
N ASN A 22 19.49 3.74 -23.98
CA ASN A 22 20.93 3.52 -23.93
C ASN A 22 21.38 2.93 -22.59
N VAL A 23 20.82 3.39 -21.47
CA VAL A 23 21.08 2.83 -20.14
C VAL A 23 20.60 1.39 -20.06
N CYS A 24 19.40 1.09 -20.57
CA CYS A 24 18.88 -0.28 -20.64
C CYS A 24 19.80 -1.22 -21.44
N ARG A 25 20.28 -0.79 -22.61
CA ARG A 25 21.16 -1.61 -23.45
C ARG A 25 22.56 -1.81 -22.88
N LYS A 26 23.10 -0.82 -22.18
CA LYS A 26 24.44 -0.89 -21.54
C LYS A 26 24.43 -1.69 -20.25
N SER A 27 23.28 -1.81 -19.62
CA SER A 27 23.11 -2.52 -18.35
C SER A 27 23.35 -4.02 -18.53
N THR A 28 24.25 -4.57 -17.72
CA THR A 28 24.53 -6.01 -17.65
C THR A 28 24.41 -6.48 -16.20
N PRO A 29 24.16 -7.78 -15.95
CA PRO A 29 23.99 -8.28 -14.58
C PRO A 29 25.17 -7.96 -13.66
N ASP A 30 26.39 -7.94 -14.20
CA ASP A 30 27.63 -7.70 -13.45
C ASP A 30 27.95 -6.21 -13.27
N LYS A 31 27.38 -5.32 -14.08
CA LYS A 31 27.63 -3.87 -14.05
C LYS A 31 26.32 -3.10 -14.19
N PHE A 32 25.41 -3.33 -13.25
CA PHE A 32 24.16 -2.59 -13.16
C PHE A 32 24.31 -1.37 -12.25
N ASP A 33 24.25 -0.18 -12.83
CA ASP A 33 24.19 1.08 -12.08
C ASP A 33 22.73 1.44 -11.78
N CYS A 34 22.30 1.14 -10.57
CA CYS A 34 20.94 1.38 -10.11
C CYS A 34 20.59 2.87 -10.02
N VAL A 35 21.56 3.76 -9.79
CA VAL A 35 21.33 5.19 -9.65
C VAL A 35 21.01 5.78 -11.02
N THR A 36 21.89 5.54 -11.99
CA THR A 36 21.69 6.04 -13.37
C THR A 36 20.43 5.43 -14.00
N PHE A 37 20.17 4.15 -13.77
CA PHE A 37 18.94 3.50 -14.25
C PHE A 37 17.68 4.10 -13.62
N ARG A 38 17.66 4.28 -12.29
CA ARG A 38 16.53 4.90 -11.58
C ARG A 38 16.27 6.31 -12.10
N ASP A 39 17.32 7.13 -12.20
CA ASP A 39 17.16 8.55 -12.52
C ASP A 39 16.70 8.74 -13.97
N SER A 40 17.22 7.93 -14.90
CA SER A 40 16.73 7.93 -16.29
C SER A 40 15.28 7.45 -16.41
N PHE A 41 14.91 6.38 -15.68
CA PHE A 41 13.54 5.87 -15.70
C PHE A 41 12.54 6.83 -15.01
N HIS A 42 12.91 7.43 -13.89
CA HIS A 42 12.10 8.43 -13.19
C HIS A 42 11.81 9.63 -14.10
N ARG A 43 12.82 10.09 -14.84
CA ARG A 43 12.64 11.18 -15.80
C ARG A 43 11.63 10.82 -16.90
N VAL A 44 11.68 9.61 -17.45
CA VAL A 44 10.68 9.12 -18.41
C VAL A 44 9.27 9.11 -17.78
N CYS A 45 9.15 8.68 -16.53
CA CYS A 45 7.87 8.69 -15.82
C CYS A 45 7.31 10.10 -15.64
N CYS A 46 8.15 11.09 -15.29
CA CYS A 46 7.74 12.48 -15.15
C CYS A 46 7.26 13.07 -16.49
N GLU A 47 8.01 12.87 -17.57
CA GLU A 47 7.62 13.37 -18.90
C GLU A 47 6.35 12.69 -19.42
N PHE A 48 6.14 11.41 -19.08
CA PHE A 48 4.91 10.70 -19.40
C PHE A 48 3.72 11.23 -18.60
N ALA A 49 3.90 11.49 -17.30
CA ALA A 49 2.86 12.06 -16.44
C ALA A 49 2.47 13.48 -16.86
N ALA A 50 3.43 14.28 -17.31
CA ALA A 50 3.20 15.60 -17.89
C ALA A 50 2.45 15.56 -19.24
N GLY A 51 2.32 14.38 -19.86
CA GLY A 51 1.63 14.19 -21.14
C GLY A 51 2.49 14.47 -22.38
N SER A 52 3.78 14.75 -22.20
CA SER A 52 4.73 15.00 -23.30
C SER A 52 5.07 13.73 -24.08
N LEU A 53 4.98 12.56 -23.44
CA LEU A 53 5.29 11.27 -24.04
C LEU A 53 4.04 10.41 -24.22
N THR A 54 3.93 9.74 -25.37
CA THR A 54 2.88 8.73 -25.61
C THR A 54 3.34 7.35 -25.17
N LEU A 55 2.36 6.46 -24.92
CA LEU A 55 2.65 5.09 -24.47
C LEU A 55 3.50 4.35 -25.50
N GLU A 56 3.22 4.53 -26.79
CA GLU A 56 3.95 3.92 -27.90
C GLU A 56 5.46 4.24 -27.84
N ASN A 57 5.80 5.51 -27.58
CA ASN A 57 7.21 5.93 -27.50
C ASN A 57 7.94 5.24 -26.34
N VAL A 58 7.30 5.15 -25.17
CA VAL A 58 7.87 4.47 -24.01
C VAL A 58 8.00 2.96 -24.26
N THR A 59 6.98 2.35 -24.89
CA THR A 59 7.00 0.92 -25.21
C THR A 59 8.10 0.56 -26.21
N ALA A 60 8.43 1.45 -27.14
CA ALA A 60 9.50 1.27 -28.11
C ALA A 60 10.90 1.38 -27.48
N ALA A 61 11.05 2.22 -26.46
CA ALA A 61 12.29 2.33 -25.68
C ALA A 61 12.46 1.19 -24.67
N TRP A 62 11.37 0.51 -24.31
CA TRP A 62 11.35 -0.56 -23.30
C TRP A 62 11.80 -1.91 -23.86
N ASP A 63 13.00 -2.35 -23.48
CA ASP A 63 13.53 -3.66 -23.84
C ASP A 63 13.17 -4.72 -22.78
N LYS A 64 12.04 -5.40 -22.98
CA LYS A 64 11.52 -6.42 -22.05
C LYS A 64 12.50 -7.57 -21.81
N GLU A 65 13.29 -7.97 -22.81
CA GLU A 65 14.20 -9.12 -22.69
C GLU A 65 15.40 -8.77 -21.81
N GLN A 66 15.90 -7.54 -21.91
CA GLN A 66 16.99 -7.08 -21.05
C GLN A 66 16.53 -6.90 -19.61
N ILE A 67 15.35 -6.31 -19.39
CA ILE A 67 14.81 -6.10 -18.04
C ILE A 67 14.54 -7.43 -17.34
N GLN A 68 14.08 -8.46 -18.05
CA GLN A 68 13.89 -9.79 -17.47
C GLN A 68 15.19 -10.45 -17.00
N LYS A 69 16.32 -10.20 -17.69
CA LYS A 69 17.64 -10.72 -17.31
C LYS A 69 18.23 -10.02 -16.08
N LEU A 70 17.70 -8.86 -15.71
CA LEU A 70 18.22 -8.00 -14.63
C LEU A 70 17.25 -8.00 -13.44
N PRO A 71 17.46 -8.86 -12.42
CA PRO A 71 16.55 -8.92 -11.27
C PRO A 71 16.49 -7.60 -10.50
N LEU A 72 17.63 -6.91 -10.36
CA LEU A 72 17.71 -5.60 -9.69
C LEU A 72 16.97 -4.51 -10.45
N ALA A 73 17.00 -4.51 -11.80
CA ALA A 73 16.29 -3.53 -12.61
C ALA A 73 14.79 -3.58 -12.34
N ARG A 74 14.20 -4.78 -12.26
CA ARG A 74 12.76 -4.94 -11.97
C ARG A 74 12.36 -4.31 -10.64
N VAL A 75 13.16 -4.52 -9.60
CA VAL A 75 12.91 -3.93 -8.26
C VAL A 75 13.04 -2.40 -8.33
N VAL A 76 14.10 -1.89 -8.95
CA VAL A 76 14.31 -0.44 -9.10
C VAL A 76 13.17 0.22 -9.88
N VAL A 77 12.67 -0.42 -10.93
CA VAL A 77 11.52 0.09 -11.68
C VAL A 77 10.31 0.19 -10.76
N VAL A 78 9.94 -0.88 -10.05
CA VAL A 78 8.76 -0.87 -9.18
C VAL A 78 8.89 0.14 -8.04
N ASP A 79 10.07 0.26 -7.43
CA ASP A 79 10.31 1.26 -6.39
C ASP A 79 10.20 2.70 -6.96
N THR A 80 10.63 2.91 -8.21
CA THR A 80 10.47 4.20 -8.90
C THR A 80 9.01 4.48 -9.23
N LEU A 81 8.25 3.48 -9.70
CA LEU A 81 6.81 3.60 -9.94
C LEU A 81 6.05 3.96 -8.66
N TRP A 82 6.42 3.34 -7.53
CA TRP A 82 5.86 3.67 -6.22
C TRP A 82 6.17 5.12 -5.84
N ALA A 83 7.44 5.54 -5.97
CA ALA A 83 7.83 6.93 -5.69
C ALA A 83 7.06 7.93 -6.57
N CYS A 84 6.92 7.67 -7.87
CA CYS A 84 6.11 8.46 -8.79
C CYS A 84 4.64 8.54 -8.35
N GLY A 85 4.05 7.40 -7.94
CA GLY A 85 2.68 7.35 -7.43
C GLY A 85 2.45 8.25 -6.20
N THR A 86 3.46 8.43 -5.36
CA THR A 86 3.39 9.36 -4.20
C THR A 86 3.62 10.82 -4.56
N GLN A 87 4.30 11.10 -5.68
CA GLN A 87 4.67 12.46 -6.09
C GLN A 87 3.63 13.10 -7.01
N PHE A 88 2.95 12.29 -7.81
CA PHE A 88 2.02 12.76 -8.84
C PHE A 88 0.67 13.17 -8.27
N THR A 89 0.07 14.17 -8.91
CA THR A 89 -1.32 14.59 -8.69
C THR A 89 -2.30 13.55 -9.23
N ASP A 90 -3.58 13.64 -8.84
CA ASP A 90 -4.58 12.65 -9.24
C ASP A 90 -4.83 12.61 -10.74
N GLU A 91 -4.65 13.72 -11.47
CA GLU A 91 -4.75 13.74 -12.94
C GLU A 91 -3.53 13.09 -13.60
N GLU A 92 -2.33 13.39 -13.12
CA GLU A 92 -1.08 12.75 -13.58
C GLU A 92 -1.11 11.24 -13.34
N LYS A 93 -1.63 10.78 -12.19
CA LYS A 93 -1.81 9.36 -11.89
C LYS A 93 -2.72 8.65 -12.92
N LYS A 94 -3.80 9.31 -13.38
CA LYS A 94 -4.69 8.75 -14.42
C LYS A 94 -3.95 8.59 -15.75
N THR A 95 -3.17 9.60 -16.14
CA THR A 95 -2.33 9.54 -17.34
C THR A 95 -1.25 8.46 -17.21
N PHE A 96 -0.69 8.29 -16.02
CA PHE A 96 0.39 7.33 -15.71
C PHE A 96 -0.08 5.87 -15.60
N ALA A 97 -1.34 5.63 -15.20
CA ALA A 97 -1.87 4.29 -14.95
C ALA A 97 -1.75 3.29 -16.14
N PRO A 98 -2.00 3.68 -17.41
CA PRO A 98 -1.76 2.81 -18.56
C PRO A 98 -0.31 2.34 -18.71
N LEU A 99 0.67 3.20 -18.37
CA LEU A 99 2.09 2.82 -18.41
C LEU A 99 2.40 1.77 -17.36
N VAL A 100 1.92 1.95 -16.13
CA VAL A 100 2.11 0.95 -15.06
C VAL A 100 1.49 -0.40 -15.43
N LYS A 101 0.30 -0.39 -16.04
CA LYS A 101 -0.32 -1.61 -16.55
C LYS A 101 0.57 -2.30 -17.60
N TYR A 102 1.04 -1.54 -18.59
CA TYR A 102 1.91 -2.08 -19.65
C TYR A 102 3.18 -2.73 -19.08
N LEU A 103 3.83 -2.08 -18.11
CA LEU A 103 5.06 -2.58 -17.49
C LEU A 103 4.83 -3.89 -16.70
N GLY A 104 3.68 -4.02 -16.04
CA GLY A 104 3.26 -5.25 -15.35
C GLY A 104 2.98 -6.41 -16.31
N GLU A 105 2.56 -6.13 -17.55
CA GLU A 105 2.36 -7.14 -18.58
C GLU A 105 3.66 -7.47 -19.36
N ASN A 106 4.66 -6.56 -19.34
CA ASN A 106 5.81 -6.60 -20.25
C ASN A 106 7.18 -6.56 -19.57
N GLY A 107 7.37 -7.31 -18.48
CA GLY A 107 8.72 -7.57 -17.93
C GLY A 107 8.82 -7.49 -16.41
N ILE A 108 7.82 -6.92 -15.76
CA ILE A 108 7.72 -6.86 -14.30
C ILE A 108 6.64 -7.85 -13.86
N SER A 109 6.94 -8.71 -12.90
CA SER A 109 5.94 -9.64 -12.35
C SER A 109 4.82 -8.87 -11.63
N THR A 110 3.57 -9.24 -11.90
CA THR A 110 2.39 -8.71 -11.22
C THR A 110 2.46 -8.86 -9.71
N ASP A 111 3.06 -9.95 -9.22
CA ASP A 111 3.20 -10.21 -7.78
C ASP A 111 4.08 -9.14 -7.11
N LEU A 112 5.23 -8.82 -7.72
CA LEU A 112 6.11 -7.75 -7.25
C LEU A 112 5.43 -6.38 -7.25
N MET A 113 4.59 -6.11 -8.24
CA MET A 113 3.81 -4.87 -8.30
C MET A 113 2.77 -4.82 -7.18
N GLN A 114 2.06 -5.92 -6.91
CA GLN A 114 1.06 -6.00 -5.85
C GLN A 114 1.67 -5.86 -4.45
N GLU A 115 2.90 -6.33 -4.24
CA GLU A 115 3.62 -6.20 -2.97
C GLU A 115 4.08 -4.78 -2.66
N ARG A 116 4.38 -3.98 -3.69
CA ARG A 116 5.08 -2.69 -3.55
C ARG A 116 4.22 -1.47 -3.87
N LEU A 117 3.27 -1.57 -4.79
CA LEU A 117 2.44 -0.45 -5.20
C LEU A 117 1.26 -0.26 -4.24
N ASP A 118 0.88 1.00 -4.03
CA ASP A 118 -0.30 1.33 -3.24
C ASP A 118 -1.60 0.92 -3.95
N LEU A 119 -2.61 0.63 -3.14
CA LEU A 119 -3.93 0.19 -3.60
C LEU A 119 -4.56 1.12 -4.65
N GLU A 120 -4.35 2.43 -4.49
CA GLU A 120 -4.86 3.44 -5.42
C GLU A 120 -4.27 3.23 -6.82
N MET A 121 -2.95 3.03 -6.91
CA MET A 121 -2.25 2.83 -8.17
C MET A 121 -2.56 1.46 -8.79
N LEU A 122 -2.68 0.42 -7.97
CA LEU A 122 -3.10 -0.92 -8.40
C LEU A 122 -4.51 -0.93 -9.00
N THR A 123 -5.41 -0.14 -8.41
CA THR A 123 -6.79 0.01 -8.90
C THR A 123 -6.82 0.84 -10.19
N ALA A 124 -6.06 1.95 -10.23
CA ALA A 124 -5.99 2.84 -11.40
C ALA A 124 -5.40 2.13 -12.63
N SER A 125 -4.36 1.32 -12.43
CA SER A 125 -3.72 0.51 -13.49
C SER A 125 -4.50 -0.75 -13.87
N ALA A 126 -5.63 -1.02 -13.21
CA ALA A 126 -6.43 -2.24 -13.41
C ALA A 126 -5.67 -3.55 -13.19
N ILE A 127 -4.58 -3.53 -12.40
CA ILE A 127 -3.86 -4.73 -11.95
C ILE A 127 -4.73 -5.49 -10.93
N VAL A 128 -5.49 -4.75 -10.12
CA VAL A 128 -6.41 -5.28 -9.13
C VAL A 128 -7.83 -4.74 -9.39
N ASP A 129 -8.85 -5.57 -9.18
CA ASP A 129 -10.24 -5.15 -9.32
C ASP A 129 -10.59 -4.07 -8.29
N THR A 130 -11.29 -3.03 -8.72
CA THR A 130 -11.94 -1.99 -7.89
C THR A 130 -12.72 -2.55 -6.67
N ARG A 131 -13.25 -3.77 -6.77
CA ARG A 131 -13.93 -4.45 -5.65
C ARG A 131 -13.00 -4.78 -4.49
N PHE A 132 -11.71 -4.98 -4.77
CA PHE A 132 -10.69 -5.25 -3.77
C PHE A 132 -10.55 -4.08 -2.80
N SER A 133 -10.70 -2.82 -3.25
CA SER A 133 -10.57 -1.66 -2.38
C SER A 133 -11.58 -1.65 -1.24
N LYS A 134 -12.80 -2.17 -1.47
CA LYS A 134 -13.80 -2.35 -0.41
C LYS A 134 -13.39 -3.45 0.57
N ALA A 135 -12.88 -4.57 0.07
CA ALA A 135 -12.40 -5.67 0.89
C ALA A 135 -11.19 -5.26 1.74
N PHE A 136 -10.26 -4.52 1.14
CA PHE A 136 -9.09 -3.96 1.80
C PHE A 136 -9.48 -2.96 2.89
N ASN A 137 -10.35 -2.00 2.59
CA ASN A 137 -10.84 -1.05 3.60
C ASN A 137 -11.52 -1.76 4.77
N LYS A 138 -12.34 -2.78 4.49
CA LYS A 138 -12.96 -3.62 5.53
C LYS A 138 -11.91 -4.35 6.36
N TYR A 139 -10.90 -4.96 5.74
CA TYR A 139 -9.84 -5.67 6.44
C TYR A 139 -8.99 -4.72 7.31
N SER A 140 -8.54 -3.60 6.74
CA SER A 140 -7.72 -2.61 7.42
C SER A 140 -8.45 -1.97 8.59
N THR A 141 -9.72 -1.59 8.40
CA THR A 141 -10.56 -1.09 9.50
C THR A 141 -10.82 -2.18 10.52
N GLN A 142 -11.13 -3.42 10.11
CA GLN A 142 -11.30 -4.54 11.05
C GLN A 142 -10.04 -4.76 11.88
N LYS A 143 -8.83 -4.69 11.29
CA LYS A 143 -7.56 -4.84 12.00
C LYS A 143 -7.28 -3.67 12.95
N GLN A 144 -7.68 -2.46 12.58
CA GLN A 144 -7.50 -1.26 13.40
C GLN A 144 -8.53 -1.18 14.55
N TYR A 145 -9.77 -1.58 14.29
CA TYR A 145 -10.87 -1.61 15.26
C TYR A 145 -10.98 -2.94 16.01
N SER A 146 -10.25 -3.98 15.59
CA SER A 146 -9.97 -5.13 16.45
C SER A 146 -9.01 -4.67 17.53
N GLN A 147 -9.56 -3.94 18.50
CA GLN A 147 -9.01 -3.99 19.85
C GLN A 147 -8.87 -5.47 20.21
N CYS A 148 -7.77 -5.84 20.85
CA CYS A 148 -7.67 -7.10 21.59
C CYS A 148 -8.66 -7.07 22.76
N LYS A 149 -9.95 -7.07 22.44
CA LYS A 149 -11.06 -7.04 23.36
C LYS A 149 -11.32 -8.49 23.71
N PHE A 150 -10.70 -8.93 24.80
CA PHE A 150 -10.95 -10.23 25.41
C PHE A 150 -12.34 -10.23 26.08
N ASN A 151 -13.39 -10.10 25.27
CA ASN A 151 -14.77 -10.00 25.72
C ASN A 151 -15.36 -11.39 26.03
N LEU A 152 -14.68 -12.44 25.60
CA LEU A 152 -15.07 -13.81 25.83
C LEU A 152 -14.25 -14.36 27.00
N PHE A 153 -14.94 -14.98 27.96
CA PHE A 153 -14.31 -15.56 29.16
C PHE A 153 -13.09 -16.42 28.82
N ARG A 154 -13.19 -17.25 27.78
CA ARG A 154 -12.13 -18.15 27.32
C ARG A 154 -10.84 -17.42 26.92
N GLU A 155 -10.93 -16.17 26.46
CA GLU A 155 -9.79 -15.42 25.95
C GLU A 155 -9.03 -14.66 27.06
N ALA A 156 -9.69 -14.36 28.20
CA ALA A 156 -9.06 -13.71 29.36
C ALA A 156 -9.56 -14.24 30.72
N ASN A 157 -9.49 -15.57 30.92
CA ASN A 157 -9.92 -16.23 32.17
C ASN A 157 -9.30 -15.58 33.43
N GLU A 158 -8.06 -15.10 33.37
CA GLU A 158 -7.39 -14.45 34.50
C GLU A 158 -8.02 -13.09 34.85
N GLY A 159 -8.28 -12.23 33.86
CA GLY A 159 -8.91 -10.94 34.07
C GLY A 159 -10.31 -11.08 34.65
N TYR A 160 -11.12 -11.97 34.07
CA TYR A 160 -12.47 -12.25 34.56
C TYR A 160 -12.50 -12.87 35.96
N SER A 161 -11.56 -13.77 36.28
CA SER A 161 -11.50 -14.39 37.61
C SER A 161 -11.14 -13.38 38.70
N LYS A 162 -10.19 -12.48 38.43
CA LYS A 162 -9.82 -11.40 39.36
C LYS A 162 -10.98 -10.42 39.57
N LEU A 163 -11.70 -10.09 38.50
CA LEU A 163 -12.87 -9.20 38.57
C LEU A 163 -14.01 -9.83 39.38
N LEU A 164 -14.27 -11.13 39.20
CA LEU A 164 -15.24 -11.89 40.01
C LEU A 164 -14.83 -11.95 41.48
N LEU A 165 -13.55 -12.21 41.77
CA LEU A 165 -13.00 -12.24 43.13
C LEU A 165 -13.22 -10.91 43.85
N GLU A 166 -12.84 -9.80 43.21
CA GLU A 166 -13.05 -8.46 43.76
C GLU A 166 -14.53 -8.16 43.99
N LEU A 167 -15.40 -8.57 43.05
CA LEU A 167 -16.84 -8.33 43.17
C LEU A 167 -17.44 -9.13 44.33
N VAL A 168 -17.03 -10.39 44.52
CA VAL A 168 -17.44 -11.22 45.66
C VAL A 168 -16.89 -10.65 46.97
N GLU A 169 -15.64 -10.20 46.98
CA GLU A 169 -15.02 -9.60 48.16
C GLU A 169 -15.75 -8.32 48.58
N VAL A 170 -16.10 -7.44 47.63
CA VAL A 170 -16.89 -6.23 47.90
C VAL A 170 -18.27 -6.57 48.48
N HIS A 171 -18.96 -7.61 47.98
CA HIS A 171 -20.25 -8.04 48.53
C HIS A 171 -20.12 -8.67 49.92
N THR A 172 -18.99 -9.29 50.23
CA THR A 172 -18.76 -9.96 51.52
C THR A 172 -18.26 -9.00 52.59
N THR A 173 -17.42 -8.04 52.22
CA THR A 173 -16.85 -7.01 53.11
C THR A 173 -17.79 -5.82 53.30
N ARG A 174 -18.48 -5.37 52.27
CA ARG A 174 -19.64 -4.49 52.44
C ARG A 174 -20.84 -5.37 52.75
N LYS A 175 -21.06 -5.62 54.04
CA LYS A 175 -22.41 -5.94 54.52
C LYS A 175 -23.33 -4.82 54.04
N PHE A 176 -23.98 -4.98 52.89
CA PHE A 176 -25.16 -4.20 52.60
C PHE A 176 -26.06 -4.45 53.79
N LYS A 177 -26.28 -3.41 54.59
CA LYS A 177 -27.41 -3.42 55.53
C LYS A 177 -28.60 -3.70 54.65
N THR A 178 -29.11 -4.93 54.69
CA THR A 178 -30.41 -5.22 54.13
C THR A 178 -31.32 -4.17 54.74
N SER A 179 -31.88 -3.32 53.89
CA SER A 179 -32.94 -2.43 54.33
C SER A 179 -34.01 -3.32 54.94
N PRO A 180 -34.59 -2.97 56.10
CA PRO A 180 -35.53 -3.84 56.85
C PRO A 180 -36.74 -4.32 56.03
N ASP A 181 -36.98 -3.79 54.83
CA ASP A 181 -38.00 -4.24 53.89
C ASP A 181 -37.75 -5.65 53.31
N VAL A 182 -36.50 -6.06 53.07
CA VAL A 182 -36.23 -7.36 52.41
C VAL A 182 -36.49 -8.54 53.35
N ASP A 183 -36.15 -8.39 54.64
CA ASP A 183 -36.44 -9.41 55.66
C ASP A 183 -37.95 -9.53 55.95
N LEU A 184 -38.71 -8.44 55.77
CA LEU A 184 -40.17 -8.44 55.91
C LEU A 184 -40.87 -9.22 54.78
N ILE A 185 -40.29 -9.20 53.57
CA ILE A 185 -40.81 -9.95 52.41
C ILE A 185 -40.52 -11.45 52.59
N ILE A 186 -39.34 -11.84 53.07
CA ILE A 186 -38.98 -13.25 53.28
C ILE A 186 -39.85 -13.89 54.36
N ARG A 187 -40.21 -13.15 55.43
CA ARG A 187 -41.10 -13.66 56.49
C ARG A 187 -42.57 -13.80 56.08
N LYS A 188 -43.02 -13.13 55.01
CA LYS A 188 -44.41 -13.24 54.52
C LYS A 188 -44.64 -14.42 53.57
N ILE A 189 -43.59 -15.16 53.20
CA ILE A 189 -43.64 -16.28 52.25
C ILE A 189 -43.56 -17.65 52.97
N GLN A 190 -43.27 -17.69 54.26
CA GLN A 190 -43.43 -18.88 55.12
C GLN A 190 -44.79 -18.89 55.81
#